data_AF-A0A7X7QI85-F1
#
_entry.id   AF-A0A7X7QI85-F1
#
_cell.length_a   1.000
_cell.length_b   1.000
_cell.length_c   1.000
_cell.angle_alpha   90.00
_cell.angle_beta   90.00
_cell.angle_gamma   90.00
#
_symmetry.space_group_name_H-M   'P 1'
#
loop_
_entity.id
_entity.type
_entity.pdbx_description
1 polymer ?
#
loop_
_entity_poly.entity_id
_entity_poly.type
_entity_poly.pdbx_seq_one_letter_code
_entity_poly.pdbx_strand_id
1 'polypeptide(L)'
;MKRIAFLVAVGFGAVALGGDVFGPPVKVDGAGDEAMALCLEGNVLYAGCGQRLVVYDVKEPLKPRKLGSISGFGAVRQVASQKGMAYVATRESGFWVV
;
A
#
# COMPACT_ATOMS: atom_id res chain seq x y z
N MET A 1 2.59 19.36 -25.51
CA MET A 1 2.06 18.60 -24.36
C MET A 1 3.11 17.59 -23.94
N LYS A 2 3.67 17.72 -22.73
CA LYS A 2 4.85 16.95 -22.29
C LYS A 2 4.38 15.67 -21.57
N ARG A 3 4.80 14.51 -22.08
CA ARG A 3 4.54 13.18 -21.50
C ARG A 3 5.44 13.00 -20.28
N ILE A 4 4.87 12.68 -19.12
CA ILE A 4 5.64 12.26 -17.94
C ILE A 4 5.47 10.75 -17.84
N ALA A 5 6.57 10.03 -18.00
CA ALA A 5 6.64 8.59 -17.81
C ALA A 5 7.01 8.30 -16.34
N PHE A 6 6.25 7.45 -15.67
CA PHE A 6 6.72 6.85 -14.42
C PHE A 6 7.52 5.59 -14.77
N LEU A 7 8.80 5.60 -14.38
CA LEU A 7 9.71 4.47 -14.55
C LEU A 7 9.58 3.59 -13.31
N VAL A 8 8.94 2.42 -13.43
CA VAL A 8 9.11 1.37 -12.43
C VAL A 8 10.25 0.50 -12.93
N ALA A 9 11.41 0.63 -12.30
CA ALA A 9 12.54 -0.25 -12.56
C ALA A 9 12.30 -1.59 -11.85
N VAL A 10 11.82 -2.58 -12.59
CA VAL A 10 12.06 -4.00 -12.26
C VAL A 10 12.93 -4.53 -13.39
N GLY A 11 13.95 -5.33 -13.06
CA GLY A 11 15.08 -5.69 -13.92
C GLY A 11 14.79 -5.80 -15.42
N PHE A 12 15.63 -5.12 -16.22
CA PHE A 12 15.71 -5.17 -17.69
C PHE A 12 14.40 -4.98 -18.46
N GLY A 13 13.94 -3.73 -18.57
CA GLY A 13 13.00 -3.29 -19.60
C GLY A 13 11.97 -2.30 -19.08
N ALA A 14 12.11 -1.03 -19.45
CA ALA A 14 11.05 -0.05 -19.22
C ALA A 14 9.94 -0.28 -20.26
N VAL A 15 8.84 -0.91 -19.85
CA VAL A 15 7.62 -0.97 -20.66
C VAL A 15 6.75 0.22 -20.29
N ALA A 16 6.55 1.14 -21.23
CA ALA A 16 5.54 2.17 -21.11
C ALA A 16 4.16 1.52 -21.31
N LEU A 17 3.48 1.18 -20.20
CA LEU A 17 2.08 0.78 -20.26
C LEU A 17 1.23 2.04 -20.44
N GLY A 18 0.88 2.34 -21.68
CA GLY A 18 -0.22 3.26 -21.98
C GLY A 18 -1.53 2.61 -21.56
N GLY A 19 -2.14 3.11 -20.49
CA GLY A 19 -3.45 2.68 -19.99
C GLY A 19 -3.95 3.68 -18.96
N ASP A 20 -5.12 4.24 -19.25
CA ASP A 20 -5.96 5.20 -18.52
C ASP A 20 -5.32 6.11 -17.48
N VAL A 21 -5.42 7.41 -17.78
CA VAL A 21 -5.20 8.53 -16.87
C VAL A 21 -5.93 8.24 -15.56
N PHE A 22 -5.17 7.93 -14.49
CA PHE A 22 -5.69 7.91 -13.13
C PHE A 22 -6.45 9.23 -12.92
N GLY A 23 -7.70 9.13 -12.47
CA GLY A 23 -8.52 10.29 -12.12
C GLY A 23 -7.86 11.17 -11.06
N PRO A 24 -8.53 12.25 -10.59
CA PRO A 24 -7.95 13.13 -9.60
C PRO A 24 -7.45 12.33 -8.38
N PRO A 25 -6.32 12.71 -7.76
CA PRO A 25 -5.80 12.00 -6.60
C PRO A 25 -6.84 11.98 -5.49
N VAL A 26 -7.12 10.79 -4.95
CA VAL A 26 -8.08 10.59 -3.87
C VAL A 26 -7.31 10.30 -2.58
N LYS A 27 -7.56 11.11 -1.54
CA LYS A 27 -7.08 10.80 -0.19
C LYS A 27 -7.99 9.72 0.40
N VAL A 28 -7.41 8.61 0.83
CA VAL A 28 -8.17 7.47 1.37
C VAL A 28 -8.41 7.67 2.87
N ASP A 29 -9.67 7.62 3.28
CA ASP A 29 -10.03 7.74 4.69
C ASP A 29 -9.53 6.54 5.52
N GLY A 30 -9.14 6.81 6.77
CA GLY A 30 -8.66 5.80 7.73
C GLY A 30 -7.21 5.34 7.56
N ALA A 31 -6.57 5.64 6.41
CA ALA A 31 -5.13 5.45 6.20
C ALA A 31 -4.32 6.58 6.87
N GLY A 32 -4.98 7.71 7.13
CA GLY A 32 -4.45 8.84 7.91
C GLY A 32 -3.29 9.58 7.24
N ASP A 33 -2.82 10.63 7.89
CA ASP A 33 -1.60 11.36 7.54
C ASP A 33 -0.32 10.60 7.93
N GLU A 34 -0.47 9.37 8.42
CA GLU A 34 0.58 8.54 9.02
C GLU A 34 0.88 7.28 8.21
N ALA A 35 0.33 7.14 7.01
CA ALA A 35 0.66 6.03 6.12
C ALA A 35 2.15 6.10 5.73
N MET A 36 2.94 5.14 6.23
CA MET A 36 4.39 5.08 6.01
C MET A 36 4.85 3.90 5.16
N ALA A 37 4.02 2.85 5.07
CA ALA A 37 4.35 1.65 4.32
C ALA A 37 3.11 1.11 3.61
N LEU A 38 3.30 0.60 2.38
CA LEU A 38 2.25 -0.01 1.58
C LEU A 38 2.76 -1.33 1.00
N CYS A 39 1.89 -2.34 0.93
CA CYS A 39 2.14 -3.59 0.21
C CYS A 39 0.84 -4.03 -0.48
N LEU A 40 0.92 -4.37 -1.77
CA LEU A 40 -0.23 -4.79 -2.58
C LEU A 40 -0.10 -6.29 -2.91
N GLU A 41 -1.15 -7.06 -2.62
CA GLU A 41 -1.29 -8.45 -3.03
C GLU A 41 -2.60 -8.63 -3.82
N GLY A 42 -2.49 -8.71 -5.15
CA GLY A 42 -3.66 -8.66 -6.02
C GLY A 42 -4.44 -7.35 -5.83
N ASN A 43 -5.67 -7.45 -5.32
CA ASN A 43 -6.52 -6.30 -5.02
C ASN A 43 -6.52 -5.91 -3.53
N VAL A 44 -5.68 -6.54 -2.70
CA VAL A 44 -5.60 -6.26 -1.27
C VAL A 44 -4.41 -5.36 -1.00
N LEU A 45 -4.67 -4.15 -0.52
CA LEU A 45 -3.64 -3.20 -0.10
C LEU A 45 -3.51 -3.21 1.42
N TYR A 46 -2.34 -3.58 1.91
CA TYR A 46 -1.94 -3.46 3.31
C TYR A 46 -1.23 -2.12 3.50
N ALA A 47 -1.75 -1.30 4.41
CA ALA A 47 -1.21 0.03 4.71
C ALA A 47 -0.78 0.12 6.18
N GLY A 48 0.50 0.36 6.39
CA GLY A 48 1.06 0.69 7.70
C GLY A 48 0.79 2.15 8.04
N CYS A 49 -0.11 2.40 8.99
CA CYS A 49 -0.60 3.73 9.37
C CYS A 49 -0.34 3.96 10.86
N GLY A 50 0.77 4.62 11.18
CA GLY A 50 1.22 4.78 12.57
C GLY A 50 1.41 3.40 13.23
N GLN A 51 0.69 3.14 14.32
CA GLN A 51 0.72 1.88 15.10
C GLN A 51 -0.30 0.83 14.63
N ARG A 52 -0.77 0.95 13.38
CA ARG A 52 -1.87 0.15 12.82
C ARG A 52 -1.49 -0.42 11.46
N LEU A 53 -1.95 -1.63 11.17
CA LEU A 53 -2.06 -2.14 9.81
C LEU A 53 -3.52 -2.00 9.38
N VAL A 54 -3.77 -1.28 8.29
CA VAL A 54 -5.10 -1.09 7.71
C VAL A 54 -5.14 -1.82 6.38
N VAL A 55 -6.18 -2.63 6.17
CA VAL A 55 -6.31 -3.45 4.96
C VAL A 55 -7.44 -2.91 4.11
N TYR A 56 -7.20 -2.77 2.82
CA TYR A 56 -8.15 -2.25 1.84
C TYR A 56 -8.31 -3.21 0.66
N ASP A 57 -9.53 -3.26 0.12
CA ASP A 57 -9.81 -3.75 -1.23
C ASP A 57 -9.70 -2.57 -2.19
N VAL A 58 -8.80 -2.69 -3.18
CA VAL A 58 -8.49 -1.66 -4.18
C VAL A 58 -8.86 -2.12 -5.60
N LYS A 59 -9.83 -3.05 -5.73
CA LYS A 59 -10.36 -3.47 -7.04
C LYS A 59 -10.85 -2.30 -7.89
N GLU A 60 -11.42 -1.27 -7.25
CA GLU A 60 -11.68 0.04 -7.86
C GLU A 60 -10.59 1.04 -7.38
N PRO A 61 -9.58 1.39 -8.21
CA PRO A 61 -8.38 2.10 -7.74
C PRO A 61 -8.64 3.48 -7.08
N LEU A 62 -9.68 4.18 -7.52
CA LEU A 62 -10.08 5.49 -6.97
C LEU A 62 -11.18 5.41 -5.92
N LYS A 63 -11.63 4.20 -5.58
CA LYS A 63 -12.61 3.96 -4.50
C LYS A 63 -12.18 2.79 -3.60
N PRO A 64 -11.04 2.89 -2.90
CA PRO A 64 -10.62 1.85 -1.95
C PRO A 64 -11.67 1.61 -0.87
N ARG A 65 -11.95 0.33 -0.58
CA ARG A 65 -12.87 -0.08 0.47
C ARG A 65 -12.09 -0.69 1.62
N LYS A 66 -12.19 -0.11 2.82
CA LYS A 66 -11.55 -0.67 4.02
C LYS A 66 -12.12 -2.06 4.32
N LEU A 67 -11.23 -3.05 4.40
CA LEU A 67 -11.55 -4.43 4.82
C LEU A 67 -11.44 -4.59 6.34
N GLY A 68 -10.46 -3.93 6.96
CA GLY A 68 -10.23 -4.05 8.40
C GLY A 68 -9.03 -3.25 8.88
N SER A 69 -8.75 -3.34 10.18
CA SER A 69 -7.53 -2.79 10.77
C SER A 69 -7.13 -3.55 12.03
N ILE A 70 -5.84 -3.71 12.22
CA ILE A 70 -5.21 -4.32 13.39
C ILE A 70 -4.29 -3.28 14.03
N SER A 71 -4.36 -3.15 15.35
CA SER A 71 -3.58 -2.21 16.15
C SER A 71 -2.76 -2.94 17.21
N GLY A 72 -1.90 -2.22 17.92
CA GLY A 72 -1.02 -2.80 18.95
C GLY A 72 0.40 -3.07 18.47
N PHE A 73 0.73 -2.60 17.26
CA PHE A 73 2.08 -2.54 16.75
C PHE A 73 2.81 -1.30 17.28
N GLY A 74 4.14 -1.30 17.24
CA GLY A 74 4.92 -0.07 17.14
C GLY A 74 4.69 0.61 15.80
N ALA A 75 5.33 1.76 15.58
CA ALA A 75 5.19 2.51 14.35
C ALA A 75 5.63 1.64 13.15
N VAL A 76 4.68 1.31 12.28
CA VAL A 76 4.91 0.45 11.11
C VAL A 76 5.86 1.16 10.15
N ARG A 77 6.87 0.43 9.67
CA ARG A 77 7.92 0.95 8.77
C ARG A 77 8.00 0.21 7.46
N GLN A 78 7.72 -1.09 7.48
CA GLN A 78 7.71 -1.88 6.27
C GLN A 78 6.64 -2.96 6.36
N VAL A 79 6.00 -3.22 5.23
CA VAL A 79 5.05 -4.31 5.05
C VAL A 79 5.49 -5.09 3.82
N ALA A 80 5.59 -6.40 3.95
CA ALA A 80 5.64 -7.34 2.84
C ALA A 80 4.45 -8.30 2.95
N SER A 81 4.07 -8.97 1.89
CA SER A 81 3.00 -9.96 1.95
C SER A 81 3.28 -11.15 1.06
N GLN A 82 2.71 -12.30 1.43
CA GLN A 82 2.73 -13.51 0.63
C GLN A 82 1.62 -14.45 1.05
N LYS A 83 0.83 -14.93 0.08
CA LYS A 83 -0.23 -15.93 0.27
C LYS A 83 -1.26 -15.46 1.31
N GLY A 84 -1.62 -14.17 1.26
CA GLY A 84 -2.59 -13.55 2.15
C GLY A 84 -2.07 -13.17 3.53
N MET A 85 -0.82 -13.50 3.86
CA MET A 85 -0.16 -13.10 5.11
C MET A 85 0.60 -11.79 4.92
N ALA A 86 0.57 -10.91 5.91
CA ALA A 86 1.39 -9.71 5.98
C ALA A 86 2.53 -9.87 7.00
N TYR A 87 3.72 -9.45 6.59
CA TYR A 87 4.92 -9.40 7.40
C TYR A 87 5.24 -7.95 7.70
N VAL A 88 5.16 -7.58 8.97
CA VAL A 88 5.20 -6.17 9.39
C VAL A 88 6.43 -5.94 10.25
N ALA A 89 7.30 -5.03 9.80
CA ALA A 89 8.41 -4.53 10.59
C ALA A 89 8.05 -3.16 11.18
N THR A 90 8.28 -3.01 12.48
CA THR A 90 7.95 -1.80 13.25
C THR A 90 9.22 -1.21 13.85
N ARG A 91 9.19 0.09 14.15
CA ARG A 91 10.34 0.78 14.75
C ARG A 91 10.56 0.38 16.22
N GLU A 92 9.50 0.18 17.00
CA GLU A 92 9.59 -0.01 18.46
C GLU A 92 9.24 -1.42 18.93
N SER A 93 8.53 -2.23 18.14
CA SER A 93 7.99 -3.51 18.62
C SER A 93 8.38 -4.72 17.76
N GLY A 94 9.46 -4.58 16.97
CA GLY A 94 10.04 -5.68 16.20
C GLY A 94 9.19 -6.14 15.00
N PHE A 95 9.17 -7.45 14.77
CA PHE A 95 8.61 -8.11 13.60
C PHE A 95 7.33 -8.89 13.93
N TRP A 96 6.35 -8.79 13.04
CA TRP A 96 5.02 -9.38 13.21
C TRP A 96 4.61 -10.14 11.95
N VAL A 97 3.90 -11.25 12.15
CA VAL A 97 3.22 -12.01 11.09
C VAL A 97 1.73 -11.91 11.35
N VAL A 98 0.98 -11.50 10.32
CA VAL A 98 -0.45 -11.14 10.41
C VAL A 98 -1.23 -11.83 9.31
#